data_AF-A0A1G6GPN1-F1
#
_entry.id   AF-A0A1G6GPN1-F1
#
_cell.length_a   1.000
_cell.length_b   1.000
_cell.length_c   1.000
_cell.angle_alpha   90.00
_cell.angle_beta   90.00
_cell.angle_gamma   90.00
#
_symmetry.space_group_name_H-M   'P 1'
#
loop_
_entity.id
_entity.type
_entity.pdbx_description
1 polymer ?
#
loop_
_entity_poly.entity_id
_entity_poly.type
_entity_poly.pdbx_seq_one_letter_code
_entity_poly.pdbx_strand_id
1 'polypeptide(L)'
;MASPRSTSRTLSRGDTGSFLLFMVAGIAIAAWAVARSIGNIVQAAGNSDVRVPVEFLDTVAQAPIGPDGASVPVELTGAVVTAPSLPLASLWALFLSEALFAAAVVTVVALLLVLCVGILRGQIFSPRHTRLVAAVGVVSLIGAIGVPFLHNMVANGALAWLSERTYDRGLTQQIDLPVLIVIGFVAGLSSTVFAVGDRLQRDTEGLV
;
A
#
# COMPACT_ATOMS: atom_id res chain seq x y z
N MET A 1 20.37 -5.29 51.87
CA MET A 1 20.29 -5.01 50.42
C MET A 1 18.83 -5.15 50.02
N ALA A 2 18.19 -4.05 49.61
CA ALA A 2 16.78 -4.07 49.19
C ALA A 2 16.71 -4.57 47.75
N SER A 3 15.99 -5.67 47.52
CA SER A 3 15.73 -6.19 46.17
C SER A 3 15.08 -5.09 45.32
N PRO A 4 15.54 -4.85 44.07
CA PRO A 4 14.85 -3.95 43.17
C PRO A 4 13.44 -4.51 42.94
N ARG A 5 12.41 -3.80 43.39
CA ARG A 5 11.03 -4.15 43.06
C ARG A 5 10.88 -3.99 41.54
N SER A 6 10.58 -5.09 40.85
CA SER A 6 10.17 -5.05 39.45
C SER A 6 8.91 -4.20 39.35
N THR A 7 9.06 -2.95 38.93
CA THR A 7 7.93 -2.12 38.58
C THR A 7 7.38 -2.69 37.28
N SER A 8 6.38 -3.56 37.41
CA SER A 8 5.46 -3.89 36.34
C SER A 8 4.99 -2.56 35.73
N ARG A 9 5.59 -2.18 34.59
CA ARG A 9 5.18 -1.00 33.84
C ARG A 9 3.84 -1.33 33.21
N THR A 10 2.78 -1.07 33.97
CA THR A 10 1.43 -1.01 33.44
C THR A 10 1.39 0.10 32.39
N LEU A 11 0.91 -0.21 31.19
CA LEU A 11 0.77 0.75 30.09
C LEU A 11 -0.03 1.97 30.59
N SER A 12 0.42 3.17 30.22
CA SER A 12 -0.29 4.38 30.60
C SER A 12 -1.67 4.40 29.92
N ARG A 13 -2.64 5.10 30.53
CA ARG A 13 -3.97 5.30 29.93
C ARG A 13 -3.87 5.99 28.56
N GLY A 14 -2.88 6.86 28.38
CA GLY A 14 -2.62 7.53 27.10
C GLY A 14 -2.08 6.58 26.03
N ASP A 15 -1.22 5.64 26.41
CA ASP A 15 -0.68 4.64 25.48
C ASP A 15 -1.80 3.72 24.99
N THR A 16 -2.65 3.28 25.91
CA THR A 16 -3.83 2.46 25.61
C THR A 16 -4.79 3.19 24.66
N GLY A 17 -5.06 4.47 24.93
CA GLY A 17 -5.88 5.31 24.04
C GLY A 17 -5.30 5.44 22.64
N SER A 18 -3.97 5.57 22.54
CA SER A 18 -3.26 5.68 21.26
C SER A 18 -3.35 4.39 20.45
N PHE A 19 -3.15 3.23 21.09
CA PHE A 19 -3.36 1.93 20.45
C PHE A 19 -4.79 1.75 19.99
N LEU A 20 -5.79 2.13 20.80
CA LEU A 20 -7.19 1.98 20.42
C LEU A 20 -7.56 2.86 19.23
N LEU A 21 -7.11 4.12 19.21
CA LEU A 21 -7.27 4.99 18.06
C LEU A 21 -6.62 4.40 16.79
N PHE A 22 -5.38 3.89 16.92
CA PHE A 22 -4.67 3.26 15.81
C PHE A 22 -5.41 2.03 15.27
N MET A 23 -5.95 1.19 16.16
CA MET A 23 -6.73 0.01 15.77
C MET A 23 -8.01 0.41 15.02
N VAL A 24 -8.77 1.40 15.52
CA VAL A 24 -10.00 1.88 14.88
C VAL A 24 -9.68 2.50 13.51
N ALA A 25 -8.66 3.34 13.42
CA ALA A 25 -8.23 3.93 12.16
C ALA A 25 -7.81 2.86 11.15
N GLY A 26 -7.03 1.85 11.58
CA GLY A 26 -6.62 0.73 10.74
C GLY A 26 -7.82 -0.06 10.18
N ILE A 27 -8.81 -0.37 11.02
CA ILE A 27 -10.04 -1.07 10.59
C ILE A 27 -10.81 -0.23 9.57
N ALA A 28 -10.95 1.09 9.81
CA ALA A 28 -11.62 1.99 8.88
C ALA A 28 -10.90 2.04 7.52
N ILE A 29 -9.57 2.12 7.51
CA ILE A 29 -8.75 2.09 6.29
C ILE A 29 -8.94 0.77 5.53
N ALA A 30 -8.92 -0.36 6.23
CA ALA A 30 -9.14 -1.67 5.61
C ALA A 30 -10.55 -1.79 5.00
N ALA A 31 -11.59 -1.37 5.73
CA ALA A 31 -12.96 -1.37 5.23
C ALA A 31 -13.13 -0.46 4.00
N TRP A 32 -12.54 0.74 4.04
CA TRP A 32 -12.54 1.65 2.90
C TRP A 32 -11.82 1.05 1.68
N ALA A 33 -10.65 0.43 1.87
CA ALA A 33 -9.89 -0.18 0.77
C ALA A 33 -10.70 -1.27 0.08
N VAL A 34 -11.37 -2.14 0.86
CA VAL A 34 -12.26 -3.18 0.33
C VAL A 34 -13.45 -2.57 -0.41
N ALA A 35 -14.14 -1.60 0.19
CA ALA A 35 -15.30 -0.96 -0.44
C ALA A 35 -14.94 -0.26 -1.76
N ARG A 36 -13.80 0.45 -1.78
CA ARG A 36 -13.24 1.08 -2.98
C ARG A 36 -12.95 0.05 -4.07
N SER A 37 -12.23 -1.03 -3.74
CA SER A 37 -11.87 -2.05 -4.72
C SER A 37 -13.08 -2.77 -5.28
N ILE A 38 -14.08 -3.09 -4.45
CA ILE A 38 -15.36 -3.63 -4.92
C ILE A 38 -16.04 -2.63 -5.87
N GLY A 39 -16.09 -1.34 -5.51
CA GLY A 39 -16.67 -0.30 -6.35
C GLY A 39 -16.01 -0.20 -7.72
N ASN A 40 -14.69 -0.32 -7.79
CA ASN A 40 -13.92 -0.31 -9.04
C ASN A 40 -14.16 -1.58 -9.87
N ILE A 41 -14.18 -2.76 -9.22
CA ILE A 41 -14.46 -4.03 -9.90
C ILE A 41 -15.87 -4.02 -10.48
N VAL A 42 -16.88 -3.58 -9.73
CA VAL A 42 -18.28 -3.53 -10.18
C VAL A 42 -18.44 -2.58 -11.36
N GLN A 43 -17.78 -1.41 -11.33
CA GLN A 43 -17.78 -0.48 -12.47
C GLN A 43 -17.14 -1.09 -13.71
N ALA A 44 -16.06 -1.86 -13.56
CA ALA A 44 -15.36 -2.49 -14.67
C ALA A 44 -15.99 -3.83 -15.12
N ALA A 45 -16.91 -4.42 -14.35
CA ALA A 45 -17.48 -5.74 -14.61
C ALA A 45 -18.24 -5.82 -15.95
N GLY A 46 -18.89 -4.71 -16.35
CA GLY A 46 -19.56 -4.61 -17.64
C GLY A 46 -18.63 -4.39 -18.83
N ASN A 47 -17.31 -4.22 -18.59
CA ASN A 47 -16.26 -3.95 -19.57
C ASN A 47 -16.66 -2.94 -20.67
N SER A 48 -17.39 -1.90 -20.27
CA SER A 48 -17.88 -0.83 -21.12
C SER A 48 -17.51 0.51 -20.49
N ASP A 49 -17.01 1.44 -21.31
CA ASP A 49 -16.61 2.79 -20.88
C ASP A 49 -15.73 2.80 -19.62
N VAL A 50 -14.71 1.93 -19.64
CA VAL A 50 -13.84 1.71 -18.48
C VAL A 50 -12.89 2.90 -18.33
N ARG A 51 -13.01 3.59 -17.19
CA ARG A 51 -12.13 4.72 -16.83
C ARG A 51 -10.81 4.21 -16.29
N VAL A 52 -9.72 4.55 -16.96
CA VAL A 52 -8.37 4.09 -16.63
C VAL A 52 -7.46 5.30 -16.41
N PRO A 53 -6.87 5.45 -15.21
CA PRO A 53 -5.77 6.38 -14.99
C PRO A 53 -4.57 5.95 -15.84
N VAL A 54 -3.96 6.90 -16.52
CA VAL A 54 -2.80 6.69 -17.37
C VAL A 54 -1.80 7.79 -17.08
N GLU A 55 -0.58 7.39 -16.79
CA GLU A 55 0.57 8.29 -16.72
C GLU A 55 1.23 8.40 -18.09
N PHE A 56 1.70 9.59 -18.42
CA PHE A 56 2.34 9.91 -19.69
C PHE A 56 3.73 10.48 -19.39
N LEU A 57 4.69 10.17 -20.26
CA LEU A 57 6.05 10.68 -20.20
C LEU A 57 6.31 11.46 -21.48
N ASP A 58 6.89 12.65 -21.37
CA ASP A 58 7.31 13.49 -22.50
C ASP A 58 6.20 13.71 -23.55
N THR A 59 4.93 13.67 -23.12
CA THR A 59 3.77 13.78 -24.01
C THR A 59 3.23 15.20 -23.96
N VAL A 60 3.29 15.92 -25.08
CA VAL A 60 2.77 17.29 -25.16
C VAL A 60 1.30 17.26 -25.58
N ALA A 61 0.45 17.92 -24.80
CA ALA A 61 -0.96 18.16 -25.11
C ALA A 61 -1.21 19.66 -25.30
N GLN A 62 -2.28 20.02 -26.00
CA GLN A 62 -2.71 21.41 -26.15
C GLN A 62 -3.85 21.70 -25.18
N ALA A 63 -3.64 22.66 -24.28
CA ALA A 63 -4.64 23.08 -23.31
C ALA A 63 -5.16 24.49 -23.62
N PRO A 64 -6.48 24.75 -23.60
CA PRO A 64 -7.06 26.08 -23.88
C PRO A 64 -6.96 26.99 -22.64
N ILE A 65 -5.72 27.26 -22.20
CA ILE A 65 -5.41 28.02 -20.97
C ILE A 65 -4.75 29.37 -21.25
N GLY A 66 -4.54 29.72 -22.52
CA GLY A 66 -4.05 31.03 -22.92
C GLY A 66 -5.14 32.11 -22.88
N PRO A 67 -4.77 33.39 -23.09
CA PRO A 67 -5.73 34.49 -23.25
C PRO A 67 -6.80 34.14 -24.30
N ASP A 68 -8.05 34.46 -24.01
CA ASP A 68 -9.22 34.16 -24.86
C ASP A 68 -9.38 32.66 -25.21
N GLY A 69 -8.83 31.76 -24.39
CA GLY A 69 -8.89 30.30 -24.61
C GLY A 69 -7.88 29.78 -25.63
N ALA A 70 -6.85 30.57 -25.97
CA ALA A 70 -5.79 30.14 -26.87
C ALA A 70 -5.11 28.86 -26.39
N SER A 71 -4.78 27.97 -27.32
CA SER A 71 -4.07 26.72 -27.04
C SER A 71 -2.63 26.98 -26.60
N VAL A 72 -2.25 26.43 -25.45
CA VAL A 72 -0.91 26.46 -24.89
C VAL A 72 -0.40 25.02 -24.78
N PRO A 73 0.83 24.72 -25.24
CA PRO A 73 1.42 23.41 -25.07
C PRO A 73 1.70 23.14 -23.59
N VAL A 74 1.24 22.00 -23.10
CA VAL A 74 1.47 21.52 -21.74
C VAL A 74 2.03 20.11 -21.79
N GLU A 75 2.84 19.77 -20.80
CA GLU A 75 3.29 18.40 -20.60
C GLU A 75 2.21 17.61 -19.86
N LEU A 76 1.74 16.54 -20.48
CA LEU A 76 0.79 15.62 -19.88
C LEU A 76 1.58 14.62 -19.04
N THR A 77 1.40 14.69 -17.72
CA THR A 77 1.99 13.72 -16.76
C THR A 77 1.01 12.62 -16.39
N GLY A 78 -0.29 12.92 -16.42
CA GLY A 78 -1.34 11.95 -16.18
C GLY A 78 -2.70 12.40 -16.68
N ALA A 79 -3.54 11.44 -17.07
CA ALA A 79 -4.94 11.65 -17.43
C ALA A 79 -5.79 10.44 -17.05
N VAL A 80 -7.11 10.60 -17.06
CA VAL A 80 -8.04 9.47 -17.03
C VAL A 80 -8.61 9.31 -18.43
N VAL A 81 -8.31 8.18 -19.06
CA VAL A 81 -8.87 7.82 -20.37
C VAL A 81 -10.10 6.93 -20.18
N THR A 82 -11.06 7.02 -21.10
CA THR A 82 -12.23 6.15 -21.10
C THR A 82 -12.09 5.19 -22.27
N ALA A 83 -11.81 3.92 -22.00
CA ALA A 83 -11.70 2.90 -23.02
C ALA A 83 -13.08 2.28 -23.26
N PRO A 84 -13.55 2.19 -24.53
CA PRO A 84 -14.83 1.53 -24.85
C PRO A 84 -14.93 0.12 -24.27
N SER A 85 -13.82 -0.60 -24.24
CA SER A 85 -13.66 -1.88 -23.58
C SER A 85 -12.18 -2.15 -23.32
N LEU A 86 -11.86 -2.94 -22.30
CA LEU A 86 -10.51 -3.45 -22.10
C LEU A 86 -10.30 -4.81 -22.79
N PRO A 87 -9.11 -5.05 -23.37
CA PRO A 87 -8.69 -6.40 -23.72
C PRO A 87 -8.76 -7.33 -22.50
N LEU A 88 -9.06 -8.61 -22.72
CA LEU A 88 -9.31 -9.57 -21.63
C LEU A 88 -8.16 -9.64 -20.61
N ALA A 89 -6.90 -9.62 -21.08
CA ALA A 89 -5.74 -9.63 -20.20
C ALA A 89 -5.66 -8.39 -19.29
N SER A 90 -5.98 -7.21 -19.83
CA SER A 90 -5.99 -5.95 -19.07
C SER A 90 -7.19 -5.84 -18.13
N LEU A 91 -8.34 -6.40 -18.49
CA LEU A 91 -9.49 -6.51 -17.59
C LEU A 91 -9.16 -7.40 -16.38
N TRP A 92 -8.53 -8.55 -16.61
CA TRP A 92 -8.06 -9.41 -15.51
C TRP A 92 -6.96 -8.75 -14.67
N ALA A 93 -6.06 -8.00 -15.30
CA ALA A 93 -5.07 -7.22 -14.57
C ALA A 93 -5.73 -6.18 -13.66
N LEU A 94 -6.82 -5.53 -14.09
CA LEU A 94 -7.61 -4.61 -13.26
C LEU A 94 -8.18 -5.34 -12.04
N PHE A 95 -8.86 -6.47 -12.24
CA PHE A 95 -9.43 -7.24 -11.14
C PHE A 95 -8.35 -7.73 -10.16
N LEU A 96 -7.22 -8.20 -10.68
CA LEU A 96 -6.11 -8.66 -9.85
C LEU A 96 -5.44 -7.50 -9.11
N SER A 97 -5.34 -6.31 -9.73
CA SER A 97 -4.80 -5.11 -9.10
C SER A 97 -5.64 -4.69 -7.91
N GLU A 98 -6.96 -4.62 -8.09
CA GLU A 98 -7.90 -4.25 -7.03
C GLU A 98 -7.95 -5.30 -5.91
N ALA A 99 -7.95 -6.60 -6.28
CA ALA A 99 -7.88 -7.68 -5.31
C ALA A 99 -6.57 -7.65 -4.51
N LEU A 100 -5.43 -7.43 -5.18
CA LEU A 100 -4.12 -7.34 -4.54
C LEU A 100 -4.02 -6.14 -3.61
N PHE A 101 -4.53 -4.97 -4.03
CA PHE A 101 -4.57 -3.78 -3.19
C PHE A 101 -5.38 -4.01 -1.91
N ALA A 102 -6.62 -4.49 -2.04
CA ALA A 102 -7.47 -4.77 -0.88
C ALA A 102 -6.85 -5.85 0.02
N ALA A 103 -6.32 -6.94 -0.56
CA ALA A 103 -5.68 -8.01 0.20
C ALA A 103 -4.43 -7.53 0.95
N ALA A 104 -3.57 -6.74 0.32
CA ALA A 104 -2.38 -6.20 0.94
C ALA A 104 -2.73 -5.28 2.12
N VAL A 105 -3.67 -4.34 1.93
CA VAL A 105 -4.10 -3.42 2.99
C VAL A 105 -4.73 -4.18 4.16
N VAL A 106 -5.67 -5.09 3.89
CA VAL A 106 -6.34 -5.89 4.94
C VAL A 106 -5.33 -6.74 5.70
N THR A 107 -4.39 -7.37 5.00
CA THR A 107 -3.37 -8.22 5.63
C THR A 107 -2.45 -7.39 6.51
N VAL A 108 -1.94 -6.25 6.02
CA VAL A 108 -1.09 -5.35 6.83
C VAL A 108 -1.83 -4.88 8.08
N VAL A 109 -3.07 -4.42 7.93
CA VAL A 109 -3.90 -3.99 9.06
C VAL A 109 -4.10 -5.15 10.05
N ALA A 110 -4.47 -6.34 9.59
CA ALA A 110 -4.68 -7.50 10.45
C ALA A 110 -3.42 -7.86 11.25
N LEU A 111 -2.25 -7.89 10.59
CA LEU A 111 -0.96 -8.17 11.25
C LEU A 111 -0.62 -7.11 12.31
N LEU A 112 -0.85 -5.83 12.00
CA LEU A 112 -0.63 -4.73 12.94
C LEU A 112 -1.62 -4.76 14.11
N LEU A 113 -2.88 -5.14 13.88
CA LEU A 113 -3.87 -5.33 14.95
C LEU A 113 -3.46 -6.46 15.89
N VAL A 114 -3.01 -7.60 15.35
CA VAL A 114 -2.49 -8.72 16.15
C VAL A 114 -1.30 -8.27 17.00
N LEU A 115 -0.38 -7.50 16.42
CA LEU A 115 0.75 -6.91 17.13
C LEU A 115 0.31 -5.96 18.26
N CYS A 116 -0.64 -5.05 17.97
CA CYS A 116 -1.18 -4.11 18.97
C CYS A 116 -1.86 -4.85 20.13
N VAL A 117 -2.68 -5.85 19.84
CA VAL A 117 -3.35 -6.67 20.86
C VAL A 117 -2.31 -7.44 21.70
N GLY A 118 -1.25 -7.96 21.08
CA GLY A 118 -0.16 -8.61 21.81
C GLY A 118 0.57 -7.66 22.76
N ILE A 119 0.87 -6.45 22.31
CA ILE A 119 1.51 -5.40 23.13
C ILE A 119 0.60 -4.98 24.29
N LEU A 120 -0.70 -4.78 24.03
CA LEU A 120 -1.69 -4.46 25.08
C LEU A 120 -1.85 -5.58 26.12
N ARG A 121 -1.57 -6.83 25.73
CA ARG A 121 -1.53 -8.00 26.65
C ARG A 121 -0.19 -8.12 27.40
N GLY A 122 0.72 -7.17 27.24
CA GLY A 122 2.02 -7.12 27.92
C GLY A 122 3.12 -7.94 27.23
N GLN A 123 2.85 -8.55 26.07
CA GLN A 123 3.86 -9.28 25.30
C GLN A 123 4.48 -8.31 24.28
N ILE A 124 5.54 -7.60 24.65
CA ILE A 124 6.12 -6.60 23.75
C ILE A 124 7.10 -7.27 22.80
N PHE A 125 8.14 -7.91 23.33
CA PHE A 125 9.17 -8.57 22.54
C PHE A 125 8.97 -10.08 22.54
N SER A 126 8.79 -10.66 21.36
CA SER A 126 8.72 -12.11 21.16
C SER A 126 9.11 -12.47 19.73
N PRO A 127 9.56 -13.71 19.47
CA PRO A 127 9.86 -14.17 18.11
C PRO A 127 8.67 -14.06 17.16
N ARG A 128 7.46 -14.18 17.71
CA ARG A 128 6.21 -14.04 16.94
C ARG A 128 6.04 -12.61 16.47
N HIS A 129 6.25 -11.63 17.34
CA HIS A 129 6.10 -10.21 17.00
C HIS A 129 7.14 -9.75 15.98
N THR A 130 8.39 -10.22 16.09
CA THR A 130 9.42 -9.98 15.07
C THR A 130 8.98 -10.50 13.70
N ARG A 131 8.39 -11.70 13.62
CA ARG A 131 7.87 -12.26 12.37
C ARG A 131 6.68 -11.47 11.82
N LEU A 132 5.78 -10.97 12.70
CA LEU A 132 4.66 -10.12 12.28
C LEU A 132 5.16 -8.82 11.63
N VAL A 133 6.13 -8.15 12.24
CA VAL A 133 6.72 -6.91 11.71
C VAL A 133 7.40 -7.15 10.37
N ALA A 134 8.18 -8.23 10.24
CA ALA A 134 8.80 -8.61 8.98
C ALA A 134 7.75 -8.91 7.90
N ALA A 135 6.68 -9.63 8.24
CA ALA A 135 5.58 -9.93 7.33
C ALA A 135 4.85 -8.67 6.87
N VAL A 136 4.61 -7.70 7.75
CA VAL A 136 4.06 -6.39 7.37
C VAL A 136 4.91 -5.71 6.31
N GLY A 137 6.24 -5.69 6.49
CA GLY A 137 7.17 -5.14 5.51
C GLY A 137 7.09 -5.83 4.15
N VAL A 138 7.13 -7.17 4.14
CA VAL A 138 7.06 -7.97 2.91
C VAL A 138 5.74 -7.75 2.17
N VAL A 139 4.60 -7.82 2.88
CA VAL A 139 3.28 -7.61 2.26
C VAL A 139 3.16 -6.19 1.72
N SER A 140 3.68 -5.20 2.44
CA SER A 140 3.69 -3.79 1.98
C SER A 140 4.50 -3.62 0.70
N LEU A 141 5.67 -4.27 0.58
CA LEU A 141 6.47 -4.26 -0.64
C LEU A 141 5.76 -4.95 -1.81
N ILE A 142 5.15 -6.12 -1.56
CA ILE A 142 4.37 -6.83 -2.59
C ILE A 142 3.23 -5.94 -3.11
N GLY A 143 2.50 -5.27 -2.22
CA GLY A 143 1.44 -4.33 -2.61
C GLY A 143 1.99 -3.13 -3.38
N ALA A 144 3.07 -2.51 -2.88
CA ALA A 144 3.66 -1.31 -3.47
C ALA A 144 4.27 -1.54 -4.86
N ILE A 145 4.71 -2.76 -5.17
CA ILE A 145 5.25 -3.13 -6.49
C ILE A 145 4.16 -3.72 -7.39
N GLY A 146 3.39 -4.66 -6.85
CA GLY A 146 2.45 -5.45 -7.63
C GLY A 146 1.24 -4.66 -8.12
N VAL A 147 0.72 -3.73 -7.31
CA VAL A 147 -0.44 -2.91 -7.70
C VAL A 147 -0.08 -1.99 -8.88
N PRO A 148 0.98 -1.16 -8.83
CA PRO A 148 1.36 -0.32 -9.97
C PRO A 148 1.75 -1.12 -11.22
N PHE A 149 2.36 -2.30 -11.04
CA PHE A 149 2.68 -3.20 -12.14
C PHE A 149 1.40 -3.64 -12.89
N LEU A 150 0.41 -4.14 -12.16
CA LEU A 150 -0.87 -4.55 -12.75
C LEU A 150 -1.62 -3.36 -13.34
N HIS A 151 -1.60 -2.20 -12.68
CA HIS A 151 -2.18 -0.97 -13.21
C HIS A 151 -1.55 -0.55 -14.53
N ASN A 152 -0.23 -0.73 -14.70
CA ASN A 152 0.44 -0.49 -15.97
C ASN A 152 -0.06 -1.42 -17.08
N MET A 153 -0.36 -2.68 -16.77
CA MET A 153 -0.99 -3.60 -17.74
C MET A 153 -2.40 -3.14 -18.14
N VAL A 154 -3.16 -2.55 -17.22
CA VAL A 154 -4.47 -1.95 -17.51
C VAL A 154 -4.32 -0.75 -18.44
N ALA A 155 -3.45 0.20 -18.09
CA ALA A 155 -3.18 1.41 -18.86
C ALA A 155 -2.68 1.10 -20.27
N ASN A 156 -1.75 0.13 -20.41
CA ASN A 156 -1.25 -0.29 -21.71
C ASN A 156 -2.35 -0.93 -22.58
N GLY A 157 -3.27 -1.71 -21.99
CA GLY A 157 -4.41 -2.27 -22.72
C GLY A 157 -5.40 -1.21 -23.18
N ALA A 158 -5.72 -0.24 -22.32
CA ALA A 158 -6.60 0.87 -22.64
C ALA A 158 -6.05 1.70 -23.81
N LEU A 159 -4.77 2.09 -23.73
CA LEU A 159 -4.11 2.86 -24.78
C LEU A 159 -3.94 2.08 -26.08
N ALA A 160 -3.61 0.78 -26.02
CA ALA A 160 -3.51 -0.06 -27.21
C ALA A 160 -4.85 -0.14 -27.95
N TRP A 161 -5.97 -0.10 -27.23
CA TRP A 161 -7.30 -0.07 -27.84
C TRP A 161 -7.61 1.32 -28.44
N LEU A 162 -7.37 2.39 -27.69
CA LEU A 162 -7.66 3.77 -28.11
C LEU A 162 -6.79 4.24 -29.28
N SER A 163 -5.55 3.74 -29.38
CA SER A 163 -4.61 4.13 -30.42
C SER A 163 -4.58 3.17 -31.62
N GLU A 164 -5.46 2.16 -31.66
CA GLU A 164 -5.37 1.07 -32.64
C GLU A 164 -3.99 0.38 -32.65
N ARG A 165 -3.32 0.35 -31.49
CA ARG A 165 -1.95 -0.18 -31.26
C ARG A 165 -0.83 0.62 -31.94
N THR A 166 -1.09 1.86 -32.32
CA THR A 166 -0.06 2.72 -32.95
C THR A 166 0.71 3.56 -31.94
N TYR A 167 0.18 3.76 -30.74
CA TYR A 167 0.85 4.54 -29.70
C TYR A 167 1.82 3.68 -28.91
N ASP A 168 3.11 4.01 -29.03
CA ASP A 168 4.16 3.44 -28.19
C ASP A 168 4.35 4.33 -26.95
N ARG A 169 3.99 3.79 -25.79
CA ARG A 169 4.05 4.49 -24.50
C ARG A 169 5.46 4.45 -23.89
N GLY A 170 6.41 3.73 -24.49
CA GLY A 170 7.73 3.47 -23.91
C GLY A 170 7.65 2.74 -22.56
N LEU A 171 8.78 2.64 -21.86
CA LEU A 171 8.86 2.07 -20.50
C LEU A 171 8.41 3.10 -19.46
N THR A 172 7.11 3.43 -19.44
CA THR A 172 6.49 4.38 -18.52
C THR A 172 6.20 3.79 -17.12
N GLN A 173 6.78 2.64 -16.77
CA GLN A 173 6.61 2.10 -15.43
C GLN A 173 7.44 2.91 -14.43
N GLN A 174 6.82 3.96 -13.88
CA GLN A 174 7.42 4.77 -12.85
C GLN A 174 7.28 4.05 -11.51
N ILE A 175 8.38 3.43 -11.06
CA ILE A 175 8.46 2.89 -9.71
C ILE A 175 8.83 4.06 -8.79
N ASP A 176 8.01 4.30 -7.77
CA ASP A 176 8.34 5.23 -6.69
C ASP A 176 9.41 4.60 -5.79
N LEU A 177 10.66 4.68 -6.25
CA LEU A 177 11.83 4.13 -5.56
C LEU A 177 11.99 4.72 -4.15
N PRO A 178 11.79 6.03 -3.91
CA PRO A 178 11.75 6.58 -2.55
C PRO A 178 10.78 5.84 -1.63
N VAL A 179 9.54 5.58 -2.08
CA VAL A 179 8.56 4.83 -1.28
C VAL A 179 9.03 3.41 -0.96
N LEU A 180 9.58 2.70 -1.94
CA LEU A 180 10.09 1.34 -1.71
C LEU A 180 11.26 1.31 -0.71
N ILE A 181 12.16 2.28 -0.81
CA ILE A 181 13.28 2.44 0.13
C ILE A 181 12.74 2.70 1.54
N VAL A 182 11.77 3.60 1.70
CA VAL A 182 11.17 3.90 3.00
C VAL A 182 10.50 2.67 3.60
N ILE A 183 9.70 1.93 2.82
CA ILE A 183 9.03 0.71 3.28
C ILE A 183 10.07 -0.33 3.73
N GLY A 184 11.05 -0.62 2.88
CA GLY A 184 12.10 -1.60 3.17
C GLY A 184 12.94 -1.22 4.38
N PHE A 185 13.32 0.05 4.49
CA PHE A 185 14.12 0.57 5.59
C PHE A 185 13.34 0.53 6.90
N VAL A 186 12.10 1.03 6.94
CA VAL A 186 11.26 1.01 8.15
C VAL A 186 10.98 -0.42 8.61
N ALA A 187 10.70 -1.33 7.67
CA ALA A 187 10.49 -2.74 7.98
C ALA A 187 11.75 -3.41 8.56
N GLY A 188 12.91 -3.17 7.94
CA GLY A 188 14.19 -3.70 8.38
C GLY A 188 14.61 -3.17 9.76
N LEU A 189 14.48 -1.86 9.97
CA LEU A 189 14.80 -1.21 11.24
C LEU A 189 13.87 -1.72 12.35
N SER A 190 12.56 -1.76 12.08
CA SER A 190 11.57 -2.26 13.04
C SER A 190 11.81 -3.73 13.38
N SER A 191 12.08 -4.57 12.39
CA SER A 191 12.41 -5.99 12.61
C SER A 191 13.66 -6.16 13.47
N THR A 192 14.67 -5.32 13.25
CA THR A 192 15.91 -5.31 14.05
C THR A 192 15.64 -4.90 15.49
N VAL A 193 14.84 -3.85 15.71
CA VAL A 193 14.45 -3.40 17.06
C VAL A 193 13.73 -4.52 17.82
N PHE A 194 12.79 -5.22 17.19
CA PHE A 194 12.09 -6.34 17.84
C PHE A 194 13.00 -7.53 18.11
N ALA A 195 13.92 -7.87 17.19
CA ALA A 195 14.89 -8.95 17.39
C ALA A 195 15.89 -8.65 18.52
N VAL A 196 16.41 -7.43 18.57
CA VAL A 196 17.32 -7.00 19.64
C VAL A 196 16.58 -6.95 20.98
N GLY A 197 15.36 -6.42 21.02
CA GLY A 197 14.53 -6.39 22.23
C GLY A 197 14.22 -7.79 22.76
N ASP A 198 13.90 -8.74 21.87
CA ASP A 198 13.66 -10.15 22.21
C ASP A 198 14.92 -10.82 22.80
N ARG A 199 16.10 -10.53 22.23
CA ARG A 199 17.37 -11.01 22.79
C ARG A 199 17.65 -10.43 24.18
N LEU A 200 17.51 -9.12 24.34
CA LEU A 200 17.76 -8.44 25.62
C LEU A 200 16.81 -8.92 26.73
N GLN A 201 15.56 -9.21 26.38
CA GLN A 201 14.60 -9.76 27.34
C GLN A 201 15.04 -11.15 27.83
N ARG A 202 15.46 -12.05 26.93
CA ARG A 202 15.97 -13.37 27.32
C ARG A 202 17.23 -13.30 28.18
N ASP A 203 18.18 -12.44 27.81
CA ASP A 203 19.43 -12.28 28.54
C ASP A 203 19.18 -11.78 29.98
N THR A 204 18.10 -11.01 30.19
CA THR A 204 17.70 -10.54 31.53
C THR A 204 16.96 -11.61 32.33
N GLU A 205 16.11 -12.41 31.68
CA GLU A 205 15.37 -13.51 32.31
C GLU A 205 16.29 -14.67 32.72
N GLY A 206 17.43 -14.86 32.05
CA GLY A 206 18.44 -15.89 32.37
C GLY A 206 19.42 -15.53 33.50
N LEU A 207 19.34 -14.31 34.05
CA LEU A 207 20.18 -13.84 35.17
C LEU A 207 19.49 -13.94 36.54
N VAL A 208 18.29 -14.50 36.61
CA VAL A 208 17.46 -14.66 37.82
C VAL A 208 17.49 -16.10 38.32
#